data_AF-A0A3B1AX14-F1
#
_entry.id   AF-A0A3B1AX14-F1
#
_cell.length_a   1.000
_cell.length_b   1.000
_cell.length_c   1.000
_cell.angle_alpha   90.00
_cell.angle_beta   90.00
_cell.angle_gamma   90.00
#
_symmetry.space_group_name_H-M   'P 1'
#
loop_
_entity.id
_entity.type
_entity.pdbx_description
1 polymer ?
#
loop_
_entity_poly.entity_id
_entity_poly.type
_entity_poly.pdbx_seq_one_letter_code
_entity_poly.pdbx_strand_id
1 'polypeptide(L)'
;MNKTTLALLLLLSSQQIALAETYYVTDQSKVMLRTGEDTSHKIVRTLPSGYSLEVLNTNLATGYSKVRTQDGSTGHILTHQLMDTPSARERLPAIEAEIKALKEANKKLSQDADAALHSKDRTALRQNVAVLTRKVADLQQENLDLHNQGTRNWFLIGAGVIIAGILIGLILPRLNTQRRKDSWGSL
;
A
#
# COMPACT_ATOMS: atom_id res chain seq x y z
N MET A 1 -30.71 -39.21 63.96
CA MET A 1 -29.88 -38.98 62.75
C MET A 1 -30.45 -39.86 61.66
N ASN A 2 -31.23 -39.28 60.76
CA ASN A 2 -32.19 -40.02 59.94
C ASN A 2 -31.46 -40.65 58.74
N LYS A 3 -31.70 -41.93 58.48
CA LYS A 3 -31.06 -42.69 57.38
C LYS A 3 -31.25 -42.01 56.00
N THR A 4 -32.29 -41.19 55.86
CA THR A 4 -32.61 -40.41 54.67
C THR A 4 -31.67 -39.23 54.41
N THR A 5 -31.12 -38.60 55.45
CA THR A 5 -30.16 -37.48 55.26
C THR A 5 -28.80 -37.99 54.78
N LEU A 6 -28.44 -39.22 55.13
CA LEU A 6 -27.18 -39.86 54.69
C LEU A 6 -27.25 -40.31 53.22
N ALA A 7 -28.41 -40.79 52.77
CA ALA A 7 -28.64 -41.13 51.37
C ALA A 7 -28.61 -39.91 50.44
N LEU A 8 -29.15 -38.77 50.90
CA LEU A 8 -29.17 -37.53 50.12
C LEU A 8 -27.77 -36.89 50.00
N LEU A 9 -26.93 -37.03 51.03
CA LEU A 9 -25.53 -36.55 50.98
C LEU A 9 -24.66 -37.40 50.03
N LEU A 10 -24.94 -38.70 49.92
CA LEU A 10 -24.20 -39.61 49.04
C LEU A 10 -24.53 -39.39 47.54
N LEU A 11 -25.73 -38.88 47.22
CA LEU A 11 -26.10 -38.55 45.85
C LEU A 11 -25.48 -37.24 45.34
N LEU A 12 -25.06 -36.33 46.24
CA LEU A 12 -24.42 -35.07 45.86
C LEU A 12 -22.91 -35.23 45.56
N SER A 13 -22.28 -36.31 46.01
CA SER A 13 -20.84 -36.55 45.83
C SER A 13 -20.44 -37.19 44.50
N SER A 14 -21.40 -37.58 43.64
CA SER A 14 -21.11 -38.31 42.40
C SER A 14 -20.92 -37.43 41.15
N GLN A 15 -20.96 -36.10 41.28
CA GLN A 15 -20.71 -35.20 40.15
C GLN A 15 -19.24 -34.79 40.06
N GLN A 16 -18.37 -35.74 39.75
CA GLN A 16 -17.02 -35.43 39.27
C GLN A 16 -17.08 -35.34 37.74
N ILE A 17 -17.13 -34.12 37.23
CA ILE A 17 -16.92 -33.84 35.81
C ILE A 17 -15.43 -34.04 35.56
N ALA A 18 -15.08 -35.17 34.94
CA ALA A 18 -13.73 -35.39 34.43
C ALA A 18 -13.51 -34.46 33.23
N LEU A 19 -12.68 -33.43 33.39
CA LEU A 19 -12.20 -32.64 32.27
C LEU A 19 -11.20 -33.50 31.47
N ALA A 20 -11.69 -34.11 30.39
CA ALA A 20 -10.84 -34.78 29.42
C ALA A 20 -10.26 -33.72 28.47
N GLU A 21 -8.98 -33.42 28.62
CA GLU A 21 -8.27 -32.49 27.77
C GLU A 21 -7.89 -33.22 26.47
N THR A 22 -8.38 -32.70 25.33
CA THR A 22 -8.22 -33.34 24.02
C THR A 22 -6.90 -32.90 23.40
N TYR A 23 -6.07 -33.86 23.00
CA TYR A 23 -4.79 -33.64 22.34
C TYR A 23 -4.78 -34.30 20.95
N TYR A 24 -3.90 -33.83 20.08
CA TYR A 24 -3.79 -34.30 18.69
C TYR A 24 -2.40 -34.89 18.41
N VAL A 25 -2.34 -35.91 17.54
CA VAL A 25 -1.06 -36.44 17.06
C VAL A 25 -0.39 -35.46 16.10
N THR A 26 0.91 -35.21 16.29
CA THR A 26 1.71 -34.33 15.41
C THR A 26 1.66 -34.69 13.92
N ASP A 27 1.80 -33.67 13.07
CA ASP A 27 1.63 -33.78 11.62
C ASP A 27 2.79 -34.42 10.86
N GLN A 28 3.94 -34.62 11.51
CA GLN A 28 5.18 -34.96 10.81
C GLN A 28 5.52 -36.45 10.79
N SER A 29 4.79 -37.32 11.50
CA SER A 29 5.05 -38.78 11.44
C SER A 29 3.89 -39.64 11.95
N LYS A 30 3.88 -40.92 11.52
CA LYS A 30 3.01 -41.96 12.10
C LYS A 30 3.47 -42.24 13.53
N VAL A 31 2.57 -42.13 14.49
CA VAL A 31 2.89 -42.33 15.91
C VAL A 31 2.49 -43.72 16.36
N MET A 32 3.39 -44.40 17.09
CA MET A 32 3.15 -45.76 17.57
C MET A 32 2.66 -45.71 19.01
N LEU A 33 1.44 -46.19 19.24
CA LEU A 33 0.85 -46.42 20.54
C LEU A 33 1.46 -47.70 21.14
N ARG A 34 2.14 -47.60 22.29
CA ARG A 34 2.81 -48.73 22.95
C ARG A 34 2.13 -49.13 24.25
N THR A 35 2.34 -50.36 24.71
CA THR A 35 1.79 -50.84 26.00
C THR A 35 2.50 -50.26 27.23
N GLY A 36 3.68 -49.67 27.08
CA GLY A 36 4.44 -49.08 28.18
C GLY A 36 5.29 -47.88 27.75
N GLU A 37 5.92 -47.23 28.72
CA GLU A 37 6.65 -45.96 28.60
C GLU A 37 8.09 -46.14 28.06
N ASP A 38 8.31 -47.15 27.23
CA ASP A 38 9.60 -47.40 26.58
C ASP A 38 9.41 -48.04 25.20
N THR A 39 10.40 -47.83 24.33
CA THR A 39 10.48 -48.34 22.96
C THR A 39 10.51 -49.86 22.86
N SER A 40 10.95 -50.55 23.91
CA SER A 40 10.98 -52.03 24.02
C SER A 40 9.58 -52.67 24.13
N HIS A 41 8.56 -51.89 24.47
CA HIS A 41 7.21 -52.39 24.68
C HIS A 41 6.47 -52.62 23.36
N LYS A 42 5.56 -53.60 23.37
CA LYS A 42 4.79 -54.00 22.20
C LYS A 42 3.96 -52.82 21.66
N ILE A 43 4.00 -52.65 20.34
CA ILE A 43 3.15 -51.69 19.64
C ILE A 43 1.72 -52.22 19.65
N VAL A 44 0.82 -51.46 20.27
CA VAL A 44 -0.63 -51.70 20.27
C VAL A 44 -1.20 -51.33 18.92
N ARG A 45 -0.83 -50.15 18.40
CA ARG A 45 -1.36 -49.61 17.15
C ARG A 45 -0.48 -48.50 16.58
N THR A 46 -0.55 -48.31 15.27
CA THR A 46 0.01 -47.13 14.59
C THR A 46 -1.11 -46.13 14.32
N LEU A 47 -0.96 -44.90 14.83
CA LEU A 47 -1.90 -43.80 14.68
C LEU A 47 -1.46 -42.87 13.54
N PRO A 48 -2.40 -42.40 12.69
CA PRO A 48 -2.09 -41.40 11.68
C PRO A 48 -1.88 -40.02 12.31
N SER A 49 -1.21 -39.14 11.58
CA SER A 49 -1.08 -37.72 11.92
C SER A 49 -2.44 -37.02 12.03
N GLY A 50 -2.59 -36.12 13.00
CA GLY A 50 -3.85 -35.41 13.26
C GLY A 50 -4.91 -36.24 14.00
N TYR A 51 -4.61 -37.47 14.40
CA TYR A 51 -5.55 -38.31 15.14
C TYR A 51 -5.84 -37.71 16.52
N SER A 52 -7.12 -37.52 16.86
CA SER A 52 -7.56 -37.00 18.15
C SER A 52 -7.51 -38.06 19.25
N LEU A 53 -6.96 -37.72 20.40
CA LEU A 53 -6.79 -38.62 21.54
C LEU A 53 -6.98 -37.88 22.86
N GLU A 54 -7.36 -38.61 23.89
CA GLU A 54 -7.45 -38.08 25.25
C GLU A 54 -6.15 -38.40 26.00
N VAL A 55 -5.55 -37.42 26.66
CA VAL A 55 -4.40 -37.66 27.54
C VAL A 55 -4.92 -37.94 28.95
N LEU A 56 -4.57 -39.10 29.50
CA LEU A 56 -4.99 -39.53 30.84
C LEU A 56 -3.96 -39.16 31.91
N ASN A 57 -2.69 -39.26 31.55
CA ASN A 57 -1.59 -38.97 32.46
C ASN A 57 -0.32 -38.66 31.66
N THR A 58 0.48 -37.72 32.15
CA THR A 58 1.77 -37.37 31.55
C THR A 58 2.89 -37.62 32.55
N ASN A 59 3.81 -38.51 32.19
CA ASN A 59 5.01 -38.77 32.97
C ASN A 59 6.17 -37.96 32.39
N LEU A 60 6.51 -36.87 33.06
CA LEU A 60 7.62 -35.98 32.66
C LEU A 60 9.00 -36.62 32.87
N ALA A 61 9.14 -37.62 33.73
CA ALA A 61 10.42 -38.28 34.00
C ALA A 61 10.82 -39.24 32.88
N THR A 62 9.85 -39.94 32.28
CA THR A 62 10.07 -40.85 31.15
C THR A 62 9.83 -40.18 29.80
N GLY A 63 9.11 -39.05 29.78
CA GLY A 63 8.76 -38.34 28.55
C GLY A 63 7.59 -38.96 27.78
N TYR A 64 6.82 -39.84 28.42
CA TYR A 64 5.66 -40.51 27.84
C TYR A 64 4.36 -40.01 28.48
N SER A 65 3.31 -39.97 27.66
CA SER A 65 1.94 -39.70 28.07
C SER A 65 1.08 -40.94 27.81
N LYS A 66 0.31 -41.32 28.82
CA LYS A 66 -0.73 -42.33 28.71
C LYS A 66 -1.95 -41.71 28.04
N VAL A 67 -2.36 -42.29 26.94
CA VAL A 67 -3.43 -41.77 26.08
C VAL A 67 -4.52 -42.81 25.88
N ARG A 68 -5.73 -42.33 25.61
CA ARG A 68 -6.88 -43.12 25.22
C ARG A 68 -7.34 -42.70 23.83
N THR A 69 -7.44 -43.68 22.95
CA THR A 69 -7.98 -43.57 21.61
C THR A 69 -9.51 -43.51 21.67
N GLN A 70 -10.19 -42.85 20.72
CA GLN A 70 -11.67 -42.84 20.66
C GLN A 70 -12.28 -44.25 20.62
N ASP A 71 -11.56 -45.19 20.00
CA ASP A 71 -11.92 -46.62 19.94
C ASP A 71 -11.77 -47.36 21.29
N GLY A 72 -11.43 -46.67 22.38
CA GLY A 72 -11.28 -47.22 23.73
C GLY A 72 -9.93 -47.89 24.04
N SER A 73 -9.02 -47.97 23.06
CA SER A 73 -7.67 -48.50 23.29
C SER A 73 -6.84 -47.54 24.16
N THR A 74 -6.08 -48.07 25.12
CA THR A 74 -5.15 -47.27 25.94
C THR A 74 -3.72 -47.68 25.69
N GLY A 75 -2.81 -46.71 25.70
CA GLY A 75 -1.37 -46.97 25.61
C GLY A 75 -0.57 -45.71 25.90
N HIS A 76 0.72 -45.78 25.65
CA HIS A 76 1.68 -44.72 25.91
C HIS A 76 2.27 -44.20 24.60
N ILE A 77 2.38 -42.88 24.50
CA ILE A 77 2.95 -42.13 23.37
C ILE A 77 3.96 -41.12 23.91
N LEU A 78 4.98 -40.78 23.13
CA LEU A 78 5.94 -39.75 23.50
C LEU A 78 5.26 -38.37 23.58
N THR A 79 5.44 -37.66 24.69
CA THR A 79 4.75 -36.38 24.96
C THR A 79 5.06 -35.31 23.91
N HIS A 80 6.28 -35.28 23.36
CA HIS A 80 6.65 -34.33 22.30
C HIS A 80 5.95 -34.57 20.95
N GLN A 81 5.31 -35.73 20.78
CA GLN A 81 4.55 -36.08 19.57
C GLN A 81 3.06 -35.73 19.71
N LEU A 82 2.65 -35.24 20.88
CA LEU A 82 1.31 -34.74 21.15
C LEU A 82 1.32 -33.21 20.98
N MET A 83 0.32 -32.71 20.27
CA MET A 83 0.07 -31.29 20.07
C MET A 83 -1.22 -30.90 20.80
N ASP A 84 -1.19 -29.74 21.46
CA ASP A 84 -2.30 -29.07 22.13
C ASP A 84 -3.21 -28.31 21.15
N THR A 85 -2.81 -28.24 19.89
CA THR A 85 -3.47 -27.47 18.83
C THR A 85 -3.88 -28.36 17.66
N PRO A 86 -5.03 -28.06 17.00
CA PRO A 86 -5.49 -28.82 15.84
C PRO A 86 -4.46 -28.74 14.70
N SER A 87 -4.37 -29.83 13.93
CA SER A 87 -3.36 -30.05 12.89
C SER A 87 -3.23 -28.90 11.89
N ALA A 88 -2.01 -28.64 11.42
CA ALA A 88 -1.71 -27.70 10.35
C ALA A 88 -2.47 -28.02 9.07
N ARG A 89 -2.84 -29.29 8.83
CA ARG A 89 -3.69 -29.69 7.70
C ARG A 89 -5.09 -29.11 7.75
N GLU A 90 -5.69 -28.99 8.94
CA GLU A 90 -7.01 -28.35 9.09
C GLU A 90 -6.93 -26.83 8.93
N ARG A 91 -5.79 -26.23 9.27
CA ARG A 91 -5.55 -24.78 9.12
C ARG A 91 -5.14 -24.37 7.71
N LEU A 92 -4.55 -25.28 6.93
CA LEU A 92 -4.06 -25.01 5.58
C LEU A 92 -5.12 -24.40 4.64
N PRO A 93 -6.35 -24.93 4.51
CA PRO A 93 -7.35 -24.32 3.62
C PRO A 93 -7.81 -22.94 4.08
N ALA A 94 -7.90 -22.71 5.39
CA ALA A 94 -8.28 -21.41 5.94
C ALA A 94 -7.18 -20.36 5.71
N ILE A 95 -5.92 -20.73 5.93
CA ILE A 95 -4.76 -19.87 5.70
C ILE A 95 -4.59 -19.57 4.20
N GLU A 96 -4.77 -20.56 3.32
CA GLU A 96 -4.73 -20.35 1.87
C GLU A 96 -5.84 -19.41 1.39
N ALA A 97 -7.05 -19.55 1.93
CA ALA A 97 -8.16 -18.64 1.65
C ALA A 97 -7.86 -17.20 2.11
N GLU A 98 -7.26 -17.04 3.29
CA GLU A 98 -6.85 -15.74 3.83
C GLU A 98 -5.74 -15.09 2.98
N ILE A 99 -4.71 -15.85 2.59
CA ILE A 99 -3.65 -15.38 1.69
C ILE A 99 -4.23 -14.93 0.35
N LYS A 100 -5.18 -15.69 -0.20
CA LYS A 100 -5.84 -15.34 -1.46
C LYS A 100 -6.65 -14.05 -1.33
N ALA A 101 -7.46 -13.93 -0.27
CA ALA A 101 -8.26 -12.74 0.00
C ALA A 101 -7.38 -11.50 0.20
N LEU A 102 -6.29 -11.62 0.98
CA LEU A 102 -5.34 -10.54 1.20
C LEU A 102 -4.62 -10.15 -0.10
N LYS A 103 -4.21 -11.11 -0.94
CA LYS A 103 -3.60 -10.81 -2.24
C LYS A 103 -4.57 -10.08 -3.17
N GLU A 104 -5.84 -10.49 -3.21
CA GLU A 104 -6.85 -9.83 -4.03
C GLU A 104 -7.15 -8.41 -3.54
N ALA A 105 -7.28 -8.22 -2.21
CA ALA A 105 -7.47 -6.91 -1.60
C ALA A 105 -6.29 -5.97 -1.88
N ASN A 106 -5.05 -6.47 -1.74
CA ASN A 106 -3.84 -5.69 -1.98
C ASN A 106 -3.72 -5.31 -3.46
N LYS A 107 -3.98 -6.25 -4.38
CA LYS A 107 -4.03 -5.96 -5.82
C LYS A 107 -5.05 -4.88 -6.14
N LYS A 108 -6.25 -4.95 -5.55
CA LYS A 108 -7.30 -3.94 -5.75
C LYS A 108 -6.87 -2.57 -5.20
N LEU A 109 -6.31 -2.53 -3.99
CA LEU A 109 -5.78 -1.31 -3.37
C LEU A 109 -4.68 -0.67 -4.24
N SER A 110 -3.74 -1.46 -4.77
CA SER A 110 -2.72 -0.94 -5.69
C SER A 110 -3.33 -0.38 -6.97
N GLN A 111 -4.30 -1.09 -7.58
CA GLN A 111 -4.99 -0.62 -8.78
C GLN A 111 -5.78 0.68 -8.54
N ASP A 112 -6.48 0.78 -7.41
CA ASP A 112 -7.23 1.98 -7.03
C ASP A 112 -6.28 3.16 -6.75
N ALA A 113 -5.14 2.92 -6.09
CA ALA A 113 -4.11 3.93 -5.86
C ALA A 113 -3.48 4.42 -7.17
N ASP A 114 -3.15 3.51 -8.09
CA ASP A 114 -2.61 3.86 -9.40
C ASP A 114 -3.62 4.66 -10.22
N ALA A 115 -4.90 4.25 -10.24
CA ALA A 115 -5.96 4.98 -10.92
C ALA A 115 -6.18 6.40 -10.33
N ALA A 116 -6.12 6.54 -9.01
CA ALA A 116 -6.23 7.82 -8.32
C ALA A 116 -5.04 8.76 -8.59
N LEU A 117 -3.82 8.23 -8.64
CA LEU A 117 -2.61 8.99 -8.97
C LEU A 117 -2.64 9.45 -10.44
N HIS A 118 -2.92 8.52 -11.36
CA HIS A 118 -2.90 8.81 -12.80
C HIS A 118 -4.01 9.78 -13.21
N SER A 119 -5.16 9.78 -12.54
CA SER A 119 -6.25 10.73 -12.82
C SER A 119 -5.92 12.16 -12.36
N LYS A 120 -5.32 12.32 -11.19
CA LYS A 120 -4.89 13.64 -10.68
C LYS A 120 -3.77 14.24 -11.52
N ASP A 121 -2.74 13.46 -11.86
CA ASP A 121 -1.60 13.96 -12.63
C ASP A 121 -2.00 14.31 -14.06
N ARG A 122 -2.86 13.50 -14.71
CA ARG A 122 -3.34 13.80 -16.08
C ARG A 122 -4.22 15.04 -16.13
N THR A 123 -5.03 15.31 -15.10
CA THR A 123 -5.89 16.51 -15.06
C THR A 123 -5.07 17.77 -14.81
N ALA A 124 -4.15 17.74 -13.85
CA ALA A 124 -3.23 18.85 -13.58
C ALA A 124 -2.34 19.16 -14.80
N LEU A 125 -1.79 18.12 -15.45
CA LEU A 125 -0.95 18.30 -16.63
C LEU A 125 -1.74 18.88 -17.81
N ARG A 126 -2.98 18.42 -18.04
CA ARG A 126 -3.86 19.00 -19.06
C ARG A 126 -4.21 20.46 -18.79
N GLN A 127 -4.46 20.82 -17.53
CA GLN A 127 -4.69 22.21 -17.14
C GLN A 127 -3.44 23.06 -17.41
N ASN A 128 -2.26 22.58 -17.04
CA ASN A 128 -1.00 23.27 -17.32
C ASN A 128 -0.79 23.45 -18.82
N VAL A 129 -0.97 22.41 -19.63
CA VAL A 129 -0.87 22.51 -21.10
C VAL A 129 -1.86 23.56 -21.62
N ALA A 130 -3.12 23.54 -21.20
CA ALA A 130 -4.11 24.53 -21.64
C ALA A 130 -3.74 25.98 -21.24
N VAL A 131 -3.22 26.18 -20.03
CA VAL A 131 -2.75 27.50 -19.54
C VAL A 131 -1.53 27.97 -20.31
N LEU A 132 -0.54 27.09 -20.52
CA LEU A 132 0.65 27.43 -21.29
C LEU A 132 0.29 27.75 -22.75
N THR A 133 -0.59 26.97 -23.37
CA THR A 133 -1.06 27.25 -24.74
C THR A 133 -1.75 28.61 -24.83
N ARG A 134 -2.61 28.96 -23.85
CA ARG A 134 -3.20 30.31 -23.79
C ARG A 134 -2.14 31.40 -23.67
N LYS A 135 -1.18 31.25 -22.75
CA LYS A 135 -0.09 32.22 -22.59
C LYS A 135 0.74 32.40 -23.87
N VAL A 136 1.01 31.31 -24.59
CA VAL A 136 1.72 31.40 -25.87
C VAL A 136 0.89 32.19 -26.90
N ALA A 137 -0.41 31.92 -26.99
CA ALA A 137 -1.30 32.65 -27.89
C ALA A 137 -1.38 34.14 -27.51
N ASP A 138 -1.53 34.45 -26.21
CA ASP A 138 -1.59 35.82 -25.70
C ASP A 138 -0.28 36.57 -25.97
N LEU A 139 0.87 35.94 -25.69
CA LEU A 139 2.19 36.54 -25.97
C LEU A 139 2.44 36.73 -27.46
N GLN A 140 1.98 35.80 -28.31
CA GLN A 140 2.05 35.97 -29.75
C GLN A 140 1.17 37.14 -30.21
N GLN A 141 -0.04 37.24 -29.67
CA GLN A 141 -0.95 38.34 -29.97
C GLN A 141 -0.37 39.69 -29.52
N GLU A 142 0.16 39.76 -28.30
CA GLU A 142 0.80 40.96 -27.76
C GLU A 142 2.03 41.36 -28.61
N ASN A 143 2.82 40.38 -29.07
CA ASN A 143 3.95 40.64 -29.96
C ASN A 143 3.48 41.23 -31.30
N LEU A 144 2.42 40.68 -31.89
CA LEU A 144 1.81 41.22 -33.12
C LEU A 144 1.26 42.64 -32.92
N ASP A 145 0.58 42.88 -31.80
CA ASP A 145 0.00 44.18 -31.46
C ASP A 145 1.10 45.23 -31.21
N LEU A 146 2.15 44.87 -30.46
CA LEU A 146 3.33 45.72 -30.25
C LEU A 146 4.07 46.02 -31.57
N HIS A 147 4.22 45.02 -32.45
CA HIS A 147 4.85 45.21 -33.75
C HIS A 147 4.05 46.21 -34.61
N ASN A 148 2.72 46.07 -34.65
CA ASN A 148 1.84 46.96 -35.40
C ASN A 148 1.80 48.38 -34.82
N GLN A 149 1.93 48.53 -33.49
CA GLN A 149 2.01 49.85 -32.84
C GLN A 149 3.35 50.54 -33.09
N GLY A 150 4.47 49.81 -33.04
CA GLY A 150 5.81 50.35 -33.29
C GLY A 150 5.95 50.99 -34.67
N THR A 151 5.35 50.38 -35.70
CA THR A 151 5.38 50.91 -37.07
C THR A 151 4.62 52.24 -37.23
N ARG A 152 3.51 52.45 -36.49
CA ARG A 152 2.70 53.67 -36.62
C ARG A 152 3.36 54.90 -36.00
N ASN A 153 4.04 54.74 -34.86
CA ASN A 153 4.73 55.85 -34.20
C ASN A 153 5.96 56.31 -34.98
N TRP A 154 6.72 55.37 -35.55
CA TRP A 154 7.86 55.72 -36.39
C TRP A 154 7.44 56.47 -37.66
N PHE A 155 6.26 56.15 -38.20
CA PHE A 155 5.70 56.88 -39.35
C PHE A 155 5.35 58.34 -39.03
N LEU A 156 4.76 58.61 -37.87
CA LEU A 156 4.45 59.99 -37.44
C LEU A 156 5.72 60.82 -37.23
N ILE A 157 6.73 60.23 -36.59
CA ILE A 157 8.04 60.87 -36.40
C ILE A 157 8.70 61.12 -37.78
N GLY A 158 8.69 60.12 -38.66
CA GLY A 158 9.23 60.24 -40.02
C GLY A 158 8.54 61.30 -40.86
N ALA A 159 7.20 61.36 -40.84
CA ALA A 159 6.41 62.38 -41.53
C ALA A 159 6.74 63.80 -41.00
N GLY A 160 6.90 63.97 -39.69
CA GLY A 160 7.33 65.23 -39.09
C GLY A 160 8.70 65.70 -39.56
N VAL A 161 9.67 64.79 -39.66
CA VAL A 161 11.03 65.10 -40.15
C VAL A 161 11.00 65.55 -41.62
N ILE A 162 10.20 64.91 -42.47
CA ILE A 162 10.07 65.29 -43.89
C ILE A 162 9.47 66.70 -44.02
N ILE A 163 8.39 66.99 -43.29
CA ILE A 163 7.75 68.33 -43.31
C ILE A 163 8.72 69.40 -42.84
N ALA A 164 9.45 69.16 -41.74
CA ALA A 164 10.46 70.08 -41.23
C ALA A 164 11.60 70.31 -42.24
N GLY A 165 12.08 69.25 -42.91
CA GLY A 165 13.11 69.34 -43.94
C GLY A 165 12.67 70.16 -45.16
N ILE A 166 11.43 69.98 -45.62
CA ILE A 166 10.85 70.76 -46.73
C ILE A 166 10.72 72.23 -46.36
N LEU A 167 10.20 72.53 -45.16
CA LEU A 167 10.07 73.91 -44.68
C LEU A 167 11.44 74.59 -44.60
N ILE A 168 12.42 73.94 -43.97
CA ILE A 168 13.78 74.47 -43.84
C ILE A 168 14.44 74.65 -45.21
N GLY A 169 14.33 73.67 -46.11
CA GLY A 169 14.89 73.74 -47.46
C GLY A 169 14.27 74.82 -48.34
N LEU A 170 13.00 75.20 -48.10
CA LEU A 170 12.32 76.30 -48.80
C LEU A 170 12.63 77.66 -48.18
N ILE A 171 12.81 77.73 -46.85
CA ILE A 171 13.03 78.98 -46.10
C ILE A 171 14.49 79.44 -46.17
N LEU A 172 15.46 78.52 -46.06
CA LEU A 172 16.90 78.83 -46.12
C LEU A 172 17.34 79.60 -47.39
N PRO A 173 16.92 79.26 -48.63
CA PRO A 173 17.35 79.99 -49.82
C PRO A 173 16.79 81.42 -49.91
N ARG A 174 15.75 81.73 -49.13
CA ARG A 174 15.15 83.07 -49.09
C ARG A 174 15.80 83.98 -48.05
N LEU A 175 16.50 83.40 -47.08
CA LEU A 175 17.44 84.10 -46.22
C LEU A 175 18.80 84.20 -46.93
N ASN A 176 18.79 84.86 -48.07
CA ASN A 176 20.01 85.31 -48.74
C ASN A 176 20.70 86.31 -47.82
N THR A 177 21.56 85.80 -46.94
CA THR A 177 22.47 86.60 -46.13
C THR A 177 23.45 87.23 -47.11
N GLN A 178 23.12 88.44 -47.56
CA GLN A 178 24.10 89.34 -48.15
C GLN A 178 25.20 89.54 -47.11
N ARG A 179 26.29 88.78 -47.24
CA ARG A 179 27.55 89.16 -46.64
C ARG A 179 27.98 90.44 -47.35
N ARG A 180 27.82 91.57 -46.64
CA ARG A 180 28.43 92.84 -47.03
C ARG A 180 29.92 92.61 -47.25
N LYS A 181 30.36 93.01 -48.43
CA LYS A 181 31.75 93.04 -48.84
C LYS A 181 32.24 94.46 -48.56
N ASP A 182 32.56 94.75 -47.30
CA ASP A 182 33.08 96.06 -46.95
C ASP A 182 34.61 96.00 -47.04
N SER A 183 35.07 96.45 -48.19
CA SER A 183 36.43 96.87 -48.49
C SER A 183 36.94 97.83 -47.43
N TRP A 184 38.07 97.51 -46.79
CA TRP A 184 38.94 98.51 -46.17
C TRP A 184 40.36 98.29 -46.66
N GLY A 185 40.72 99.10 -47.65
CA GLY A 185 42.10 99.47 -47.92
C GLY A 185 42.40 100.84 -47.30
N SER A 186 43.72 101.12 -47.15
CA SER A 186 44.39 102.29 -46.55
C SER A 186 44.41 102.27 -45.01
N LEU A 187 45.56 102.42 -44.34
CA LEU A 187 46.88 103.00 -44.64
C LEU A 187 48.01 102.12 -44.09
#